data_AF-A0A3B9H791-F1
#
_entry.id   AF-A0A3B9H791-F1
#
_cell.length_a   1.000
_cell.length_b   1.000
_cell.length_c   1.000
_cell.angle_alpha   90.00
_cell.angle_beta   90.00
_cell.angle_gamma   90.00
#
_symmetry.space_group_name_H-M   'P 1'
#
loop_
_entity.id
_entity.type
_entity.pdbx_description
1 polymer ?
#
loop_
_entity_poly.entity_id
_entity_poly.type
_entity_poly.pdbx_seq_one_letter_code
_entity_poly.pdbx_strand_id
1 'polypeptide(L)'
;MNNGTKSKISDFIALIKSFATKLETDNAYVLASNIASSCNLLKELYTDKTPEGLSRFENVQELLNGIKEFTDNAPKDEVRFLSDFLLDVALLTDADSDKPEDYNKVTLMTVHAAKGLEFPFVYVVGMEENLFPSQLSVNSRSDLEEERRLFYVAVTRAEKKAFLSYAVSRYRWGNLTQCEPSRFLEEIDERFIDADEFPAKRKQNTAGIQFENTANFLGRPANRTSAAPKKNLVPPNLKKISSTTGSPAVDLEKLKEGSNVLHARFGKGKVVKLEGMAPNVKATVYFPSAGQKQLLLKFAKLEVLD
;
A
#
# COMPACT_ATOMS: atom_id res chain seq x y z
N MET A 1 -39.68 -6.76 -15.39
CA MET A 1 -38.75 -6.27 -16.44
C MET A 1 -39.55 -5.70 -17.59
N ASN A 2 -39.23 -4.47 -18.02
CA ASN A 2 -39.84 -3.88 -19.22
C ASN A 2 -39.32 -4.59 -20.50
N ASN A 3 -40.03 -4.43 -21.62
CA ASN A 3 -39.66 -5.11 -22.88
C ASN A 3 -38.29 -4.64 -23.43
N GLY A 4 -37.89 -3.38 -23.20
CA GLY A 4 -36.59 -2.88 -23.63
C GLY A 4 -35.41 -3.56 -22.92
N THR A 5 -35.49 -3.76 -21.61
CA THR A 5 -34.48 -4.51 -20.84
C THR A 5 -34.45 -5.98 -21.25
N LYS A 6 -35.61 -6.60 -21.53
CA LYS A 6 -35.65 -7.97 -22.08
C LYS A 6 -34.91 -8.08 -23.40
N SER A 7 -35.14 -7.14 -24.32
CA SER A 7 -34.44 -7.11 -25.62
C SER A 7 -32.93 -7.00 -25.44
N LYS A 8 -32.47 -6.02 -24.65
CA LYS A 8 -31.02 -5.81 -24.43
C LYS A 8 -30.32 -7.02 -23.82
N ILE A 9 -30.97 -7.72 -22.90
CA ILE A 9 -30.43 -8.94 -22.31
C ILE A 9 -30.41 -10.07 -23.34
N SER A 10 -31.46 -10.22 -24.14
CA SER A 10 -31.48 -11.20 -25.24
C SER A 10 -30.37 -10.94 -26.26
N ASP A 11 -30.15 -9.67 -26.63
CA ASP A 11 -29.08 -9.27 -27.57
C ASP A 11 -27.69 -9.60 -27.00
N PHE A 12 -27.47 -9.31 -25.71
CA PHE A 12 -26.23 -9.68 -25.02
C PHE A 12 -26.02 -11.20 -24.95
N ILE A 13 -27.07 -11.98 -24.63
CA ILE A 13 -27.00 -13.44 -24.61
C ILE A 13 -26.69 -13.98 -26.01
N ALA A 14 -27.32 -13.43 -27.05
CA ALA A 14 -27.06 -13.82 -28.43
C ALA A 14 -25.61 -13.54 -28.82
N LEU A 15 -25.07 -12.38 -28.42
CA LEU A 15 -23.67 -12.03 -28.62
C LEU A 15 -22.73 -13.04 -27.97
N ILE A 16 -22.92 -13.36 -26.68
CA ILE A 16 -22.09 -14.34 -25.98
C ILE A 16 -22.19 -15.73 -26.61
N LYS A 17 -23.39 -16.17 -26.97
CA LYS A 17 -23.58 -17.46 -27.67
C LYS A 17 -22.87 -17.50 -29.02
N SER A 18 -22.82 -16.38 -29.75
CA SER A 18 -22.11 -16.30 -31.03
C SER A 18 -20.60 -16.45 -30.90
N PHE A 19 -20.02 -16.04 -29.76
CA PHE A 19 -18.61 -16.29 -29.46
C PHE A 19 -18.39 -17.74 -29.01
N ALA A 20 -19.30 -18.29 -28.21
CA ALA A 20 -19.21 -19.67 -27.73
C ALA A 20 -19.16 -20.69 -28.89
N THR A 21 -19.93 -20.46 -29.97
CA THR A 21 -19.90 -21.34 -31.16
C THR A 21 -18.58 -21.31 -31.91
N LYS A 22 -17.73 -20.31 -31.67
CA LYS A 22 -16.46 -20.10 -32.36
C LYS A 22 -15.24 -20.57 -31.58
N LEU A 23 -15.43 -20.99 -30.32
CA LEU A 23 -14.35 -21.44 -29.44
C LEU A 23 -13.53 -22.60 -30.03
N GLU A 24 -14.18 -23.46 -30.81
CA GLU A 24 -13.56 -24.66 -31.40
C GLU A 24 -13.29 -24.51 -32.92
N THR A 25 -13.68 -23.38 -33.52
CA THR A 25 -13.53 -23.16 -34.98
C THR A 25 -12.50 -22.09 -35.32
N ASP A 26 -12.45 -21.02 -34.54
CA ASP A 26 -11.60 -19.87 -34.79
C ASP A 26 -10.35 -19.97 -33.91
N ASN A 27 -9.19 -19.64 -34.47
CA ASN A 27 -7.97 -19.55 -33.66
C ASN A 27 -8.08 -18.42 -32.61
N ALA A 28 -7.20 -18.46 -31.59
CA ALA A 28 -7.27 -17.54 -30.46
C ALA A 28 -7.30 -16.06 -30.87
N TYR A 29 -6.45 -15.66 -31.83
CA TYR A 29 -6.36 -14.28 -32.27
C TYR A 29 -7.62 -13.79 -33.00
N VAL A 30 -8.17 -14.61 -33.91
CA VAL A 30 -9.39 -14.26 -34.66
C VAL A 30 -10.56 -14.10 -33.71
N LEU A 31 -10.73 -15.03 -32.76
CA LEU A 31 -11.81 -14.95 -31.77
C LEU A 31 -11.65 -13.76 -30.84
N ALA A 32 -10.44 -13.53 -30.29
CA ALA A 32 -10.17 -12.40 -29.39
C ALA A 32 -10.37 -11.04 -30.09
N SER A 33 -9.91 -10.90 -31.34
CA SER A 33 -10.10 -9.69 -32.15
C SER A 33 -11.58 -9.45 -32.45
N ASN A 34 -12.35 -10.51 -32.70
CA ASN A 34 -13.79 -10.42 -32.91
C ASN A 34 -14.51 -9.95 -31.64
N ILE A 35 -14.16 -10.49 -30.47
CA ILE A 35 -14.68 -10.06 -29.18
C ILE A 35 -14.35 -8.57 -28.95
N ALA A 36 -13.08 -8.18 -29.06
CA ALA A 36 -12.63 -6.81 -28.83
C ALA A 36 -13.36 -5.77 -29.73
N SER A 37 -13.62 -6.15 -30.98
CA SER A 37 -14.33 -5.30 -31.94
C SER A 37 -15.85 -5.26 -31.68
N SER A 38 -16.46 -6.42 -31.42
CA SER A 38 -17.91 -6.57 -31.25
C SER A 38 -18.43 -6.00 -29.92
N CYS A 39 -17.60 -6.00 -28.88
CA CYS A 39 -17.95 -5.43 -27.58
C CYS A 39 -17.88 -3.89 -27.53
N ASN A 40 -17.52 -3.24 -28.64
CA ASN A 40 -17.33 -1.78 -28.74
C ASN A 40 -16.22 -1.22 -27.80
N LEU A 41 -15.48 -2.10 -27.12
CA LEU A 41 -14.41 -1.77 -26.17
C LEU A 41 -13.30 -0.96 -26.86
N LEU A 42 -12.82 -1.43 -28.01
CA LEU A 42 -11.78 -0.74 -28.78
C LEU A 42 -12.22 0.66 -29.20
N LYS A 43 -13.49 0.82 -29.58
CA LYS A 43 -14.02 2.12 -30.00
C LYS A 43 -14.13 3.08 -28.83
N GLU A 44 -14.57 2.62 -27.66
CA GLU A 44 -14.68 3.42 -26.45
C GLU A 44 -13.30 3.89 -25.97
N LEU A 45 -12.33 2.97 -25.88
CA LEU A 45 -10.95 3.29 -25.52
C LEU A 45 -10.28 4.24 -26.52
N TYR A 46 -10.51 4.05 -27.82
CA TYR A 46 -9.97 4.95 -28.84
C TYR A 46 -10.61 6.34 -28.82
N THR A 47 -11.87 6.46 -28.40
CA THR A 47 -12.57 7.75 -28.33
C THR A 47 -12.05 8.60 -27.16
N ASP A 48 -11.59 7.96 -26.09
CA ASP A 48 -10.93 8.62 -24.98
C ASP A 48 -9.52 9.09 -25.37
N LYS A 49 -9.38 10.39 -25.65
CA LYS A 49 -8.11 11.03 -26.03
C LYS A 49 -7.27 11.51 -24.85
N THR A 50 -7.63 11.12 -23.63
CA THR A 50 -6.76 11.37 -22.46
C THR A 50 -5.50 10.51 -22.51
N PRO A 51 -4.41 10.92 -21.82
CA PRO A 51 -3.22 10.08 -21.69
C PRO A 51 -3.54 8.69 -21.13
N GLU A 52 -4.46 8.60 -20.17
CA GLU A 52 -4.92 7.34 -19.58
C GLU A 52 -5.71 6.48 -20.58
N GLY A 53 -6.60 7.10 -21.37
CA GLY A 53 -7.36 6.43 -22.42
C GLY A 53 -6.47 5.83 -23.50
N LEU A 54 -5.47 6.61 -23.96
CA LEU A 54 -4.48 6.15 -24.94
C LEU A 54 -3.66 4.97 -24.40
N SER A 55 -3.16 5.06 -23.16
CA SER A 55 -2.43 3.96 -22.51
C SER A 55 -3.26 2.69 -22.40
N ARG A 56 -4.56 2.79 -22.08
CA ARG A 56 -5.45 1.62 -22.05
C ARG A 56 -5.67 1.01 -23.42
N PHE A 57 -5.81 1.85 -24.45
CA PHE A 57 -5.95 1.38 -25.83
C PHE A 57 -4.69 0.63 -26.28
N GLU A 58 -3.50 1.19 -26.01
CA GLU A 58 -2.21 0.55 -26.29
C GLU A 58 -2.07 -0.80 -25.58
N ASN A 59 -2.43 -0.88 -24.29
CA ASN A 59 -2.40 -2.15 -23.54
C ASN A 59 -3.31 -3.23 -24.15
N VAL A 60 -4.50 -2.86 -24.65
CA VAL A 60 -5.40 -3.82 -25.30
C VAL A 60 -4.88 -4.25 -26.67
N GLN A 61 -4.26 -3.34 -27.43
CA GLN A 61 -3.57 -3.73 -28.66
C GLN A 61 -2.41 -4.68 -28.39
N GLU A 62 -1.64 -4.42 -27.34
CA GLU A 62 -0.52 -5.29 -26.96
C GLU A 62 -0.98 -6.67 -26.50
N LEU A 63 -2.10 -6.75 -25.78
CA LEU A 63 -2.74 -8.04 -25.48
C LEU A 63 -3.10 -8.80 -26.76
N LEU A 64 -3.69 -8.14 -27.76
CA LEU A 64 -4.01 -8.77 -29.05
C LEU A 64 -2.76 -9.19 -29.82
N ASN A 65 -1.68 -8.41 -29.75
CA ASN A 65 -0.39 -8.78 -30.33
C ASN A 65 0.20 -10.02 -29.65
N GLY A 66 0.15 -10.11 -28.31
CA GLY A 66 0.60 -11.28 -27.57
C GLY A 66 -0.20 -12.54 -27.91
N ILE A 67 -1.53 -12.42 -28.06
CA ILE A 67 -2.37 -13.54 -28.53
C ILE A 67 -2.00 -13.94 -29.96
N LYS A 68 -1.69 -12.97 -30.83
CA LYS A 68 -1.26 -13.23 -32.19
C LYS A 68 0.08 -13.98 -32.23
N GLU A 69 1.07 -13.53 -31.45
CA GLU A 69 2.36 -14.21 -31.31
C GLU A 69 2.17 -15.64 -30.79
N PHE A 70 1.29 -15.85 -29.80
CA PHE A 70 0.94 -17.18 -29.31
C PHE A 70 0.38 -18.09 -30.40
N THR A 71 -0.47 -17.58 -31.29
CA THR A 71 -1.01 -18.34 -32.43
C THR A 71 0.02 -18.55 -33.54
N ASP A 72 0.87 -17.56 -33.82
CA ASP A 72 1.89 -17.62 -34.88
C ASP A 72 3.06 -18.56 -34.49
N ASN A 73 3.33 -18.71 -33.19
CA ASN A 73 4.32 -19.65 -32.65
C ASN A 73 3.84 -21.11 -32.62
N ALA A 74 2.60 -21.40 -33.01
CA ALA A 74 2.10 -22.76 -33.12
C ALA A 74 2.80 -23.51 -34.28
N PRO A 75 3.06 -24.82 -34.14
CA PRO A 75 3.43 -25.66 -35.28
C PRO A 75 2.41 -25.54 -36.42
N LYS A 76 2.86 -25.64 -37.68
CA LYS A 76 1.99 -25.40 -38.87
C LYS A 76 0.74 -26.28 -38.96
N ASP A 77 0.73 -27.42 -38.27
CA ASP A 77 -0.37 -28.38 -38.27
C ASP A 77 -1.26 -28.29 -37.02
N GLU A 78 -1.01 -27.30 -36.15
CA GLU A 78 -1.71 -27.13 -34.88
C GLU A 78 -2.43 -25.79 -34.85
N VAL A 79 -3.73 -25.82 -34.54
CA VAL A 79 -4.51 -24.61 -34.29
C VAL A 79 -4.58 -24.41 -32.79
N ARG A 80 -4.07 -23.27 -32.31
CA ARG A 80 -4.21 -22.88 -30.91
C ARG A 80 -5.47 -22.05 -30.70
N PHE A 81 -6.32 -22.52 -29.81
CA PHE A 81 -7.60 -21.91 -29.48
C PHE A 81 -7.45 -20.94 -28.31
N LEU A 82 -8.50 -20.13 -28.09
CA LEU A 82 -8.50 -19.14 -27.00
C LEU A 82 -8.37 -19.80 -25.61
N SER A 83 -8.90 -21.01 -25.44
CA SER A 83 -8.72 -21.79 -24.20
C SER A 83 -7.25 -22.09 -23.91
N ASP A 84 -6.48 -22.40 -24.95
CA ASP A 84 -5.07 -22.77 -24.83
C ASP A 84 -4.25 -21.56 -24.41
N PHE A 85 -4.55 -20.38 -24.98
CA PHE A 85 -3.95 -19.12 -24.56
C PHE A 85 -4.25 -18.80 -23.09
N LEU A 86 -5.50 -19.00 -22.64
CA LEU A 86 -5.87 -18.75 -21.25
C LEU A 86 -5.16 -19.72 -20.29
N LEU A 87 -4.90 -20.95 -20.72
CA LEU A 87 -4.11 -21.91 -19.95
C LEU A 87 -2.64 -21.48 -19.90
N ASP A 88 -2.07 -21.06 -21.03
CA ASP A 88 -0.68 -20.60 -21.14
C ASP A 88 -0.46 -19.37 -20.24
N VAL A 89 -1.33 -18.37 -20.31
CA VAL A 89 -1.28 -17.18 -19.44
C VAL A 89 -1.41 -17.53 -17.96
N ALA A 90 -2.20 -18.55 -17.61
CA ALA A 90 -2.32 -19.00 -16.23
C ALA A 90 -1.05 -19.73 -15.72
N LEU A 91 -0.21 -20.23 -16.63
CA LEU A 91 1.04 -20.92 -16.34
C LEU A 91 2.26 -20.00 -16.41
N LEU A 92 2.19 -18.91 -17.18
CA LEU A 92 3.26 -17.93 -17.29
C LEU A 92 3.60 -17.34 -15.92
N THR A 93 4.85 -17.52 -15.50
CA THR A 93 5.43 -16.80 -14.38
C THR A 93 6.22 -15.59 -14.89
N ASP A 94 6.34 -14.51 -14.11
CA ASP A 94 7.12 -13.31 -14.47
C ASP A 94 8.59 -13.62 -14.88
N ALA A 95 9.09 -14.82 -14.58
CA ALA A 95 10.44 -15.28 -14.88
C ALA A 95 10.60 -15.95 -16.26
N ASP A 96 9.51 -16.37 -16.92
CA ASP A 96 9.57 -17.23 -18.12
C ASP A 96 9.72 -16.47 -19.45
N SER A 97 9.92 -15.16 -19.41
CA SER A 97 9.94 -14.29 -20.60
C SER A 97 11.28 -13.62 -20.90
N ASP A 98 12.35 -13.96 -20.16
CA ASP A 98 13.67 -13.36 -20.36
C ASP A 98 14.33 -13.82 -21.67
N LYS A 99 14.42 -12.92 -22.66
CA LYS A 99 15.20 -13.14 -23.88
C LYS A 99 16.69 -12.92 -23.60
N PRO A 100 17.61 -13.53 -24.37
CA PRO A 100 19.05 -13.33 -24.18
C PRO A 100 19.54 -11.88 -24.34
N GLU A 101 18.70 -11.01 -24.87
CA GLU A 101 18.95 -9.59 -25.08
C GLU A 101 18.57 -8.74 -23.84
N ASP A 102 17.83 -9.31 -22.88
CA ASP A 102 17.29 -8.62 -21.71
C ASP A 102 18.22 -8.61 -20.48
N TYR A 103 19.46 -9.14 -20.59
CA TYR A 103 20.35 -9.28 -19.43
C TYR A 103 20.89 -7.96 -18.85
N ASN A 104 20.75 -6.82 -19.55
CA ASN A 104 21.18 -5.51 -19.04
C ASN A 104 20.02 -4.68 -18.46
N LYS A 105 19.30 -5.26 -17.50
CA LYS A 105 18.20 -4.61 -16.79
C LYS A 105 18.31 -4.81 -15.28
N VAL A 106 17.63 -3.94 -14.52
CA VAL A 106 17.42 -4.14 -13.09
C VAL A 106 16.10 -4.87 -12.92
N THR A 107 16.12 -6.04 -12.28
CA THR A 107 14.91 -6.81 -12.02
C THR A 107 14.24 -6.34 -10.73
N LEU A 108 12.98 -5.92 -10.83
CA LEU A 108 12.14 -5.59 -9.68
C LEU A 108 11.15 -6.72 -9.48
N MET A 109 11.09 -7.25 -8.26
CA MET A 109 10.18 -8.33 -7.91
C MET A 109 9.79 -8.24 -6.44
N THR A 110 8.75 -8.97 -6.05
CA THR A 110 8.42 -9.15 -4.64
C THR A 110 9.36 -10.16 -3.99
N VAL A 111 9.52 -10.10 -2.66
CA VAL A 111 10.35 -11.06 -1.90
C VAL A 111 9.90 -12.51 -2.14
N HIS A 112 8.60 -12.74 -2.31
CA HIS A 112 8.04 -14.05 -2.61
C HIS A 112 8.50 -14.60 -3.97
N ALA A 113 8.51 -13.74 -4.99
CA ALA A 113 8.93 -14.09 -6.34
C ALA A 113 10.44 -14.37 -6.44
N ALA A 114 11.24 -13.82 -5.51
CA ALA A 114 12.68 -14.04 -5.48
C ALA A 114 13.10 -15.43 -4.97
N LYS A 115 12.16 -16.25 -4.50
CA LYS A 115 12.45 -17.57 -3.92
C LYS A 115 13.10 -18.48 -4.96
N GLY A 116 14.29 -19.01 -4.65
CA GLY A 116 15.03 -19.91 -5.53
C GLY A 116 15.92 -19.19 -6.56
N LEU A 117 15.87 -17.86 -6.62
CA LEU A 117 16.78 -17.04 -7.42
C LEU A 117 17.94 -16.53 -6.58
N GLU A 118 19.03 -16.13 -7.22
CA GLU A 118 20.17 -15.48 -6.57
C GLU A 118 20.74 -14.40 -7.48
N PHE A 119 21.27 -13.33 -6.86
CA PHE A 119 21.78 -12.16 -7.56
C PHE A 119 23.05 -11.65 -6.89
N PRO A 120 24.04 -11.15 -7.65
CA PRO A 120 25.26 -10.58 -7.08
C PRO A 120 24.99 -9.45 -6.07
N PHE A 121 24.01 -8.59 -6.38
CA PHE A 121 23.63 -7.44 -5.56
C PHE A 121 22.12 -7.41 -5.38
N VAL A 122 21.64 -7.31 -4.14
CA VAL A 122 20.20 -7.25 -3.84
C VAL A 122 19.90 -5.99 -3.04
N TYR A 123 18.82 -5.29 -3.43
CA TYR A 123 18.32 -4.11 -2.73
C TYR A 123 16.95 -4.45 -2.13
N VAL A 124 16.91 -4.65 -0.81
CA VAL A 124 15.66 -4.82 -0.06
C VAL A 124 15.19 -3.44 0.39
N VAL A 125 14.13 -2.95 -0.25
CA VAL A 125 13.58 -1.62 -0.01
C VAL A 125 12.33 -1.70 0.86
N GLY A 126 12.05 -0.62 1.61
CA GLY A 126 10.85 -0.53 2.42
C GLY A 126 10.90 -1.42 3.67
N MET A 127 12.09 -1.54 4.28
CA MET A 127 12.29 -2.17 5.59
C MET A 127 11.69 -1.30 6.71
N GLU A 128 10.36 -1.16 6.70
CA GLU A 128 9.58 -0.29 7.58
C GLU A 128 8.59 -1.15 8.41
N GLU A 129 8.35 -0.78 9.66
CA GLU A 129 7.23 -1.35 10.42
C GLU A 129 5.90 -1.10 9.69
N ASN A 130 5.00 -2.09 9.74
CA ASN A 130 3.72 -2.09 9.02
C ASN A 130 3.85 -2.12 7.49
N LEU A 131 5.05 -2.33 6.93
CA LEU A 131 5.27 -2.67 5.53
C LEU A 131 5.95 -4.03 5.42
N PHE A 132 7.09 -4.16 6.11
CA PHE A 132 7.86 -5.38 6.21
C PHE A 132 8.58 -5.43 7.56
N PRO A 133 7.94 -5.97 8.61
CA PRO A 133 6.78 -6.86 8.57
C PRO A 133 5.45 -6.16 8.24
N SER A 134 4.58 -6.86 7.51
CA SER A 134 3.23 -6.40 7.19
C SER A 134 2.40 -6.17 8.46
N GLN A 135 1.60 -5.09 8.49
CA GLN A 135 0.73 -4.74 9.61
C GLN A 135 -0.21 -5.90 10.03
N LEU A 136 -0.62 -6.71 9.07
CA LEU A 136 -1.50 -7.86 9.30
C LEU A 136 -0.82 -8.95 10.14
N SER A 137 0.51 -9.07 10.03
CA SER A 137 1.30 -10.11 10.69
C SER A 137 1.82 -9.71 12.07
N VAL A 138 1.72 -8.42 12.45
CA VAL A 138 2.24 -7.92 13.73
C VAL A 138 1.44 -8.45 14.94
N ASN A 139 0.17 -8.80 14.75
CA ASN A 139 -0.73 -9.19 15.84
C ASN A 139 -0.67 -10.69 16.21
N SER A 140 -0.03 -11.52 15.39
CA SER A 140 0.15 -12.94 15.66
C SER A 140 1.63 -13.29 15.64
N ARG A 141 2.08 -14.04 16.65
CA ARG A 141 3.47 -14.50 16.70
C ARG A 141 3.79 -15.42 15.52
N SER A 142 2.86 -16.30 15.11
CA SER A 142 3.10 -17.21 13.98
C SER A 142 3.36 -16.46 12.68
N ASP A 143 2.59 -15.39 12.45
CA ASP A 143 2.59 -14.66 11.20
C ASP A 143 3.83 -13.75 11.14
N LEU A 144 4.23 -13.19 12.28
CA LEU A 144 5.50 -12.49 12.40
C LEU A 144 6.71 -13.39 12.14
N GLU A 145 6.69 -14.65 12.61
CA GLU A 145 7.74 -15.63 12.29
C GLU A 145 7.78 -15.97 10.79
N GLU A 146 6.64 -15.94 10.08
CA GLU A 146 6.60 -16.12 8.62
C GLU A 146 7.20 -14.92 7.89
N GLU A 147 6.86 -13.70 8.29
CA GLU A 147 7.50 -12.48 7.75
C GLU A 147 9.01 -12.46 8.02
N ARG A 148 9.47 -12.99 9.17
CA ARG A 148 10.89 -13.17 9.45
C ARG A 148 11.54 -14.17 8.51
N ARG A 149 10.85 -15.27 8.18
CA ARG A 149 11.32 -16.23 7.14
C ARG A 149 11.43 -15.55 5.78
N LEU A 150 10.46 -14.70 5.41
CA LEU A 150 10.54 -13.91 4.19
C LEU A 150 11.75 -12.96 4.19
N PHE A 151 12.01 -12.29 5.31
CA PHE A 151 13.19 -11.44 5.44
C PHE A 151 14.50 -12.24 5.28
N TYR A 152 14.59 -13.42 5.90
CA TYR A 152 15.70 -14.34 5.71
C TYR A 152 15.88 -14.73 4.24
N VAL A 153 14.78 -15.06 3.53
CA VAL A 153 14.83 -15.36 2.10
C VAL A 153 15.39 -14.15 1.33
N ALA A 154 14.89 -12.95 1.58
CA ALA A 154 15.33 -11.72 0.89
C ALA A 154 16.83 -11.47 1.03
N VAL A 155 17.35 -11.54 2.26
CA VAL A 155 18.79 -11.31 2.54
C VAL A 155 19.65 -12.40 1.90
N THR A 156 19.22 -13.66 1.94
CA THR A 156 19.96 -14.80 1.35
C THR A 156 19.88 -14.90 -0.17
N ARG A 157 19.16 -13.99 -0.86
CA ARG A 157 19.23 -13.92 -2.33
C ARG A 157 20.51 -13.22 -2.82
N ALA A 158 21.22 -12.51 -1.93
CA ALA A 158 22.42 -11.77 -2.28
C ALA A 158 23.68 -12.65 -2.21
N GLU A 159 24.45 -12.71 -3.28
CA GLU A 159 25.74 -13.43 -3.30
C GLU A 159 26.88 -12.58 -2.74
N LYS A 160 26.91 -11.27 -3.06
CA LYS A 160 28.01 -10.36 -2.68
C LYS A 160 27.60 -9.33 -1.64
N LYS A 161 26.55 -8.55 -1.91
CA LYS A 161 26.05 -7.52 -0.98
C LYS A 161 24.53 -7.41 -1.00
N ALA A 162 23.95 -7.29 0.19
CA ALA A 162 22.56 -6.92 0.40
C ALA A 162 22.49 -5.49 0.93
N PHE A 163 21.73 -4.62 0.27
CA PHE A 163 21.45 -3.26 0.70
C PHE A 163 20.05 -3.21 1.28
N LEU A 164 19.91 -2.72 2.51
CA LEU A 164 18.63 -2.60 3.21
C LEU A 164 18.30 -1.12 3.34
N SER A 165 17.08 -0.71 2.97
CA SER A 165 16.66 0.69 3.08
C SER A 165 15.25 0.83 3.63
N TYR A 166 15.02 1.90 4.38
CA TYR A 166 13.72 2.29 4.93
C TYR A 166 13.51 3.79 4.70
N ALA A 167 12.26 4.24 4.62
CA ALA A 167 11.93 5.65 4.58
C ALA A 167 11.55 6.16 5.98
N VAL A 168 11.85 7.42 6.30
CA VAL A 168 11.33 8.10 7.51
C VAL A 168 9.88 8.55 7.30
N SER A 169 9.50 8.83 6.05
CA SER A 169 8.12 9.16 5.68
C SER A 169 7.80 8.71 4.27
N ARG A 170 6.57 8.23 4.05
CA ARG A 170 6.10 7.70 2.77
C ARG A 170 4.64 8.09 2.50
N TYR A 171 4.31 8.35 1.23
CA TYR A 171 2.92 8.43 0.80
C TYR A 171 2.33 7.02 0.64
N ARG A 172 1.23 6.73 1.34
CA ARG A 172 0.40 5.53 1.14
C ARG A 172 -1.03 5.97 0.90
N TRP A 173 -1.61 5.54 -0.23
CA TRP A 173 -2.99 5.88 -0.63
C TRP A 173 -3.31 7.38 -0.52
N GLY A 174 -2.36 8.24 -0.94
CA GLY A 174 -2.51 9.70 -0.90
C GLY A 174 -2.25 10.37 0.45
N ASN A 175 -2.04 9.61 1.53
CA ASN A 175 -1.72 10.13 2.85
C ASN A 175 -0.22 10.01 3.16
N LEU A 176 0.39 11.09 3.65
CA LEU A 176 1.77 11.07 4.14
C LEU A 176 1.80 10.42 5.53
N THR A 177 2.51 9.30 5.64
CA THR A 177 2.66 8.52 6.87
C THR A 177 4.12 8.58 7.33
N GLN A 178 4.33 8.75 8.64
CA GLN A 178 5.65 8.57 9.24
C GLN A 178 5.93 7.08 9.39
N CYS A 179 7.14 6.67 9.02
CA CYS A 179 7.55 5.29 8.97
C CYS A 179 8.64 5.05 10.00
N GLU A 180 8.50 3.98 10.78
CA GLU A 180 9.53 3.51 11.70
C GLU A 180 10.36 2.42 11.01
N PRO A 181 11.67 2.31 11.28
CA PRO A 181 12.49 1.22 10.76
C PRO A 181 11.92 -0.15 11.17
N SER A 182 12.02 -1.13 10.29
CA SER A 182 11.62 -2.51 10.58
C SER A 182 12.43 -3.10 11.72
N ARG A 183 11.77 -3.78 12.66
CA ARG A 183 12.43 -4.54 13.72
C ARG A 183 13.46 -5.55 13.21
N PHE A 184 13.30 -6.07 12.00
CA PHE A 184 14.24 -7.03 11.42
C PHE A 184 15.63 -6.44 11.21
N LEU A 185 15.75 -5.11 11.07
CA LEU A 185 17.04 -4.43 11.02
C LEU A 185 17.79 -4.50 12.36
N GLU A 186 17.06 -4.46 13.48
CA GLU A 186 17.65 -4.55 14.83
C GLU A 186 18.06 -6.00 15.19
N GLU A 187 17.52 -6.99 14.47
CA GLU A 187 17.86 -8.41 14.66
C GLU A 187 19.20 -8.79 14.00
N ILE A 188 19.75 -7.93 13.13
CA ILE A 188 21.05 -8.14 12.48
C ILE A 188 22.18 -7.69 13.42
N ASP A 189 23.21 -8.53 13.57
CA ASP A 189 24.40 -8.17 14.35
C ASP A 189 25.12 -6.96 13.71
N GLU A 190 25.36 -5.93 14.51
CA GLU A 190 25.96 -4.64 14.12
C GLU A 190 27.30 -4.81 13.38
N ARG A 191 28.04 -5.91 13.62
CA ARG A 191 29.30 -6.19 12.92
C ARG A 191 29.14 -6.47 11.43
N PHE A 192 27.95 -6.84 10.98
CA PHE A 192 27.64 -7.10 9.57
C PHE A 192 26.94 -5.93 8.88
N ILE A 193 26.82 -4.80 9.57
CA ILE A 193 26.11 -3.62 9.08
C ILE A 193 27.13 -2.53 8.79
N ASP A 194 27.13 -2.04 7.56
CA ASP A 194 27.90 -0.87 7.12
C ASP A 194 26.93 0.30 6.94
N ALA A 195 26.89 1.20 7.92
CA ALA A 195 25.99 2.36 7.93
C ALA A 195 26.62 3.55 8.65
N ASP A 196 26.57 4.72 8.02
CA ASP A 196 27.14 5.97 8.57
C ASP A 196 26.41 6.44 9.84
N GLU A 197 25.10 6.20 9.94
CA GLU A 197 24.27 6.53 11.11
C GLU A 197 23.14 5.50 11.26
N PHE A 198 23.19 4.62 12.27
CA PHE A 198 21.97 3.95 12.75
C PHE A 198 21.22 4.90 13.68
N PRO A 199 19.89 5.10 13.54
CA PRO A 199 19.14 5.81 14.55
C PRO A 199 19.32 5.05 15.86
N ALA A 200 20.00 5.70 16.81
CA ALA A 200 20.48 5.10 18.05
C ALA A 200 19.40 4.20 18.66
N LYS A 201 19.78 2.95 18.97
CA LYS A 201 18.98 1.97 19.72
C LYS A 201 18.07 2.73 20.67
N ARG A 202 16.74 2.66 20.47
CA ARG A 202 15.79 3.12 21.48
C ARG A 202 16.13 2.31 22.72
N LYS A 203 16.88 2.90 23.65
CA LYS A 203 16.94 2.43 25.03
C LYS A 203 15.49 2.39 25.45
N GLN A 204 14.90 1.19 25.52
CA GLN A 204 13.71 1.01 26.30
C GLN A 204 14.09 1.56 27.68
N ASN A 205 13.56 2.72 28.02
CA ASN A 205 13.55 3.17 29.40
C ASN A 205 12.66 2.17 30.14
N THR A 206 13.23 1.03 30.51
CA THR A 206 12.82 0.29 31.70
C THR A 206 13.23 1.17 32.88
N ALA A 207 12.49 2.25 33.08
CA ALA A 207 12.42 2.90 34.38
C ALA A 207 11.98 1.82 35.37
N GLY A 208 12.83 1.56 36.34
CA GLY A 208 12.88 0.30 37.07
C GLY A 208 11.59 -0.09 37.78
N ILE A 209 11.22 -1.36 37.62
CA ILE A 209 10.63 -2.12 38.71
C ILE A 209 11.78 -2.98 39.25
N GLN A 210 12.39 -2.53 40.34
CA GLN A 210 13.32 -3.33 41.13
C GLN A 210 12.56 -4.52 41.70
N PHE A 211 12.71 -5.69 41.11
CA PHE A 211 12.41 -6.95 41.78
C PHE A 211 13.61 -7.31 42.64
N GLU A 212 13.62 -6.82 43.87
CA GLU A 212 14.52 -7.33 44.89
C GLU A 212 14.15 -8.77 45.27
N ASN A 213 15.20 -9.58 45.33
CA ASN A 213 15.26 -10.92 45.87
C ASN A 213 14.30 -11.20 47.03
N THR A 214 13.39 -12.15 46.81
CA THR A 214 12.79 -12.95 47.89
C THR A 214 12.85 -14.43 47.52
N ALA A 215 14.08 -14.94 47.43
CA ALA A 215 14.34 -16.35 47.66
C ALA A 215 14.21 -16.62 49.18
N ASN A 216 12.97 -16.80 49.63
CA ASN A 216 12.60 -17.52 50.84
C ASN A 216 11.07 -17.47 50.93
N PHE A 217 10.42 -18.61 50.74
CA PHE A 217 9.17 -19.05 51.39
C PHE A 217 8.50 -20.15 50.54
N LEU A 218 9.17 -21.31 50.43
CA LEU A 218 8.46 -22.57 50.30
C LEU A 218 8.05 -23.02 51.70
N GLY A 219 6.75 -23.07 52.00
CA GLY A 219 6.29 -23.50 53.33
C GLY A 219 4.77 -23.52 53.57
N ARG A 220 4.08 -24.49 52.97
CA ARG A 220 2.80 -25.14 53.40
C ARG A 220 1.46 -24.38 53.29
N PRO A 221 0.34 -25.12 53.05
CA PRO A 221 -0.97 -24.57 52.74
C PRO A 221 -1.90 -24.52 53.96
N ALA A 222 -2.83 -23.56 54.02
CA ALA A 222 -4.05 -23.68 54.83
C ALA A 222 -5.14 -22.65 54.47
N ASN A 223 -6.34 -23.20 54.25
CA ASN A 223 -7.67 -22.69 54.57
C ASN A 223 -8.17 -21.34 54.02
N ARG A 224 -9.09 -21.52 53.05
CA ARG A 224 -10.27 -20.68 52.81
C ARG A 224 -11.04 -20.39 54.10
N THR A 225 -11.28 -19.12 54.37
CA THR A 225 -12.56 -18.62 54.92
C THR A 225 -12.86 -17.23 54.39
N SER A 226 -14.12 -17.07 54.00
CA SER A 226 -14.82 -15.90 53.47
C SER A 226 -14.93 -14.73 54.46
N ALA A 227 -14.72 -13.49 54.00
CA ALA A 227 -15.33 -12.29 54.60
C ALA A 227 -15.33 -11.04 53.68
N ALA A 228 -16.55 -10.57 53.37
CA ALA A 228 -17.04 -9.20 53.13
C ALA A 228 -16.37 -8.23 52.12
N PRO A 229 -17.15 -7.52 51.28
CA PRO A 229 -16.64 -6.53 50.32
C PRO A 229 -16.41 -5.17 51.01
N LYS A 230 -15.20 -4.62 50.88
CA LYS A 230 -14.90 -3.26 51.35
C LYS A 230 -14.94 -2.24 50.20
N LYS A 231 -15.81 -1.25 50.47
CA LYS A 231 -16.08 0.08 49.89
C LYS A 231 -15.03 0.72 48.97
N ASN A 232 -15.60 1.34 47.93
CA ASN A 232 -15.06 2.39 47.07
C ASN A 232 -14.23 3.45 47.83
N LEU A 233 -13.01 3.66 47.36
CA LEU A 233 -12.21 4.87 47.60
C LEU A 233 -12.05 5.58 46.27
N VAL A 234 -12.79 6.67 46.11
CA VAL A 234 -12.69 7.61 44.98
C VAL A 234 -11.63 8.65 45.34
N PRO A 235 -10.60 8.90 44.50
CA PRO A 235 -9.76 10.08 44.63
C PRO A 235 -10.56 11.34 44.26
N PRO A 236 -10.46 12.44 45.03
CA PRO A 236 -11.19 13.68 44.75
C PRO A 236 -10.54 14.44 43.58
N ASN A 237 -11.37 15.18 42.83
CA ASN A 237 -11.04 16.08 41.71
C ASN A 237 -10.81 15.49 40.32
N LEU A 238 -11.87 14.91 39.74
CA LEU A 238 -12.03 14.84 38.29
C LEU A 238 -13.09 15.85 37.85
N LYS A 239 -12.68 16.87 37.08
CA LYS A 239 -13.61 17.73 36.33
C LYS A 239 -14.31 16.88 35.27
N LYS A 240 -15.64 16.98 35.23
CA LYS A 240 -16.51 16.33 34.25
C LYS A 240 -16.15 16.84 32.86
N ILE A 241 -15.57 16.00 32.00
CA ILE A 241 -15.45 16.30 30.57
C ILE A 241 -16.85 16.14 29.98
N SER A 242 -17.50 17.27 29.73
CA SER A 242 -18.65 17.34 28.84
C SER A 242 -18.23 16.81 27.48
N SER A 243 -19.03 15.89 26.93
CA SER A 243 -18.98 15.46 25.55
C SER A 243 -19.02 16.66 24.60
N THR A 244 -17.85 17.07 24.09
CA THR A 244 -17.75 18.00 22.97
C THR A 244 -17.56 17.21 21.68
N THR A 245 -18.68 16.76 21.12
CA THR A 245 -18.88 16.75 19.67
C THR A 245 -18.60 18.18 19.17
N GLY A 246 -17.47 18.36 18.50
CA GLY A 246 -17.10 19.66 17.92
C GLY A 246 -15.60 19.77 17.70
N SER A 247 -15.13 19.35 16.54
CA SER A 247 -13.91 19.91 15.97
C SER A 247 -14.05 21.44 15.97
N PRO A 248 -13.03 22.23 16.34
CA PRO A 248 -13.04 23.65 16.01
C PRO A 248 -12.94 23.73 14.49
N ALA A 249 -14.09 23.83 13.83
CA ALA A 249 -14.16 24.38 12.50
C ALA A 249 -13.55 25.77 12.62
N VAL A 250 -12.46 26.00 11.90
CA VAL A 250 -11.96 27.36 11.68
C VAL A 250 -13.17 28.15 11.18
N ASP A 251 -13.54 29.24 11.86
CA ASP A 251 -14.57 30.18 11.42
C ASP A 251 -14.15 30.70 10.04
N LEU A 252 -14.60 30.03 8.98
CA LEU A 252 -14.28 30.35 7.59
C LEU A 252 -14.72 31.78 7.24
N GLU A 253 -15.66 32.35 7.99
CA GLU A 253 -16.13 33.73 7.82
C GLU A 253 -15.10 34.79 8.25
N LYS A 254 -14.13 34.44 9.11
CA LYS A 254 -13.10 35.37 9.62
C LYS A 254 -11.76 35.27 8.90
N LEU A 255 -11.55 34.24 8.09
CA LEU A 255 -10.28 34.02 7.40
C LEU A 255 -10.30 34.67 6.00
N LYS A 256 -9.52 35.73 5.82
CA LYS A 256 -9.35 36.40 4.53
C LYS A 256 -7.89 36.33 4.07
N GLU A 257 -7.68 36.54 2.77
CA GLU A 257 -6.32 36.73 2.26
C GLU A 257 -5.67 37.93 2.95
N GLY A 258 -4.44 37.75 3.43
CA GLY A 258 -3.71 38.73 4.23
C GLY A 258 -3.84 38.59 5.75
N SER A 259 -4.73 37.74 6.27
CA SER A 259 -4.87 37.48 7.71
C SER A 259 -3.61 36.88 8.32
N ASN A 260 -3.30 37.26 9.56
CA ASN A 260 -2.26 36.62 10.36
C ASN A 260 -2.83 35.35 11.00
N VAL A 261 -2.08 34.26 10.95
CA VAL A 261 -2.49 32.96 11.48
C VAL A 261 -1.37 32.34 12.29
N LEU A 262 -1.72 31.57 13.30
CA LEU A 262 -0.81 30.76 14.10
C LEU A 262 -1.05 29.29 13.78
N HIS A 263 0.02 28.59 13.39
CA HIS A 263 0.01 27.14 13.18
C HIS A 263 0.88 26.45 14.24
N ALA A 264 0.36 25.42 14.89
CA ALA A 264 1.04 24.72 15.99
C ALA A 264 2.47 24.25 15.67
N ARG A 265 2.75 23.91 14.41
CA ARG A 265 4.08 23.46 13.95
C ARG A 265 4.96 24.55 13.35
N PHE A 266 4.35 25.52 12.65
CA PHE A 266 5.10 26.47 11.80
C PHE A 266 5.14 27.87 12.42
N GLY A 267 4.45 28.09 13.53
CA GLY A 267 4.39 29.37 14.21
C GLY A 267 3.50 30.37 13.47
N LYS A 268 3.81 31.65 13.63
CA LYS A 268 3.04 32.75 13.04
C LYS A 268 3.32 32.83 11.53
N GLY A 269 2.27 32.96 10.74
CA GLY A 269 2.35 33.10 9.28
C GLY A 269 1.26 34.04 8.76
N LYS A 270 1.39 34.42 7.49
CA LYS A 270 0.43 35.31 6.81
C LYS A 270 -0.22 34.56 5.65
N VAL A 271 -1.55 34.60 5.57
CA VAL A 271 -2.29 33.98 4.46
C VAL A 271 -2.03 34.78 3.18
N VAL A 272 -1.51 34.10 2.16
CA VAL A 272 -1.18 34.69 0.85
C VAL A 272 -2.33 34.48 -0.14
N LYS A 273 -2.96 33.29 -0.12
CA LYS A 273 -4.02 32.95 -1.08
C LYS A 273 -4.97 31.90 -0.51
N LEU A 274 -6.26 32.02 -0.82
CA LEU A 274 -7.28 31.02 -0.51
C LEU A 274 -7.86 30.46 -1.82
N GLU A 275 -7.83 29.14 -2.00
CA GLU A 275 -8.28 28.47 -3.22
C GLU A 275 -9.22 27.30 -2.90
N GLY A 276 -10.29 27.17 -3.69
CA GLY A 276 -11.22 26.05 -3.63
C GLY A 276 -12.57 26.37 -2.99
N MET A 277 -13.49 25.42 -3.09
CA MET A 277 -14.85 25.51 -2.53
C MET A 277 -14.96 24.68 -1.25
N ALA A 278 -15.80 25.13 -0.31
CA ALA A 278 -16.11 24.35 0.88
C ALA A 278 -16.64 22.95 0.50
N PRO A 279 -16.19 21.86 1.16
CA PRO A 279 -15.38 21.80 2.38
C PRO A 279 -13.85 21.68 2.18
N ASN A 280 -13.35 21.70 0.94
CA ASN A 280 -11.94 21.42 0.59
C ASN A 280 -11.15 22.69 0.22
N VAL A 281 -11.28 23.75 1.03
CA VAL A 281 -10.54 25.01 0.82
C VAL A 281 -9.07 24.83 1.22
N LYS A 282 -8.17 25.21 0.32
CA LYS A 282 -6.71 25.25 0.51
C LYS A 282 -6.30 26.68 0.83
N ALA A 283 -5.47 26.85 1.85
CA ALA A 283 -4.83 28.10 2.19
C ALA A 283 -3.33 28.01 1.91
N THR A 284 -2.82 28.96 1.13
CA THR A 284 -1.39 29.18 0.97
C THR A 284 -0.96 30.19 2.02
N VAL A 285 -0.10 29.78 2.95
CA VAL A 285 0.37 30.60 4.08
C VAL A 285 1.89 30.72 4.01
N TYR A 286 2.39 31.94 4.15
CA TYR A 286 3.82 32.20 4.27
C TYR A 286 4.22 32.23 5.75
N PHE A 287 5.14 31.36 6.14
CA PHE A 287 5.73 31.32 7.47
C PHE A 287 7.17 31.83 7.39
N PRO A 288 7.59 32.85 8.16
CA PRO A 288 8.98 33.31 8.16
C PRO A 288 10.00 32.23 8.49
N SER A 289 9.61 31.23 9.30
CA SER A 289 10.46 30.10 9.72
C SER A 289 10.49 28.92 8.75
N ALA A 290 9.48 28.78 7.87
CA ALA A 290 9.27 27.55 7.07
C ALA A 290 8.96 27.82 5.58
N GLY A 291 8.95 29.08 5.15
CA GLY A 291 8.60 29.50 3.80
C GLY A 291 7.11 29.37 3.49
N GLN A 292 6.78 29.34 2.20
CA GLN A 292 5.40 29.21 1.73
C GLN A 292 4.91 27.76 1.81
N LYS A 293 3.77 27.53 2.48
CA LYS A 293 3.16 26.21 2.65
C LYS A 293 1.69 26.25 2.24
N GLN A 294 1.26 25.23 1.51
CA GLN A 294 -0.15 25.01 1.19
C GLN A 294 -0.75 24.05 2.21
N LEU A 295 -1.84 24.47 2.86
CA LEU A 295 -2.50 23.73 3.93
C LEU A 295 -4.00 23.62 3.63
N LEU A 296 -4.58 22.44 3.83
CA LEU A 296 -6.03 22.26 3.72
C LEU A 296 -6.70 22.71 5.02
N LEU A 297 -7.60 23.70 4.96
CA LEU A 297 -8.13 24.39 6.14
C LEU A 297 -8.81 23.45 7.15
N LYS A 298 -9.46 22.38 6.67
CA LYS A 298 -10.11 21.36 7.50
C LYS A 298 -9.16 20.64 8.46
N PHE A 299 -7.86 20.59 8.15
CA PHE A 299 -6.87 19.84 8.93
C PHE A 299 -5.74 20.71 9.49
N ALA A 300 -5.63 21.95 9.02
CA ALA A 300 -4.51 22.83 9.35
C ALA A 300 -4.52 23.35 10.80
N LYS A 301 -5.61 23.20 11.56
CA LYS A 301 -5.76 23.70 12.94
C LYS A 301 -5.17 25.12 13.11
N LEU A 302 -5.54 26.03 12.20
CA LEU A 302 -5.05 27.40 12.21
C LEU A 302 -5.86 28.22 13.22
N GLU A 303 -5.16 28.96 14.08
CA GLU A 303 -5.75 30.00 14.91
C GLU A 303 -5.57 31.33 14.19
N VAL A 304 -6.67 32.06 13.94
CA VAL A 304 -6.60 33.40 13.35
C VAL A 304 -6.18 34.37 14.45
N LEU A 305 -5.14 35.16 14.19
CA LEU A 305 -4.72 36.26 15.05
C LEU A 305 -5.32 37.54 14.48
N ASP A 306 -6.02 38.30 15.32
CA ASP A 306 -6.55 39.63 14.97
C ASP A 306 -5.44 40.58 14.48
#